data_AF-A0A952NY10-F1
#
_entry.id   AF-A0A952NY10-F1
#
_cell.length_a   1.000
_cell.length_b   1.000
_cell.length_c   1.000
_cell.angle_alpha   90.00
_cell.angle_beta   90.00
_cell.angle_gamma   90.00
#
_symmetry.space_group_name_H-M   'P 1'
#
loop_
_entity.id
_entity.type
_entity.pdbx_description
1 polymer ?
#
loop_
_entity_poly.entity_id
_entity_poly.type
_entity_poly.pdbx_seq_one_letter_code
_entity_poly.pdbx_strand_id
1 'polypeptide(L)'
;MSRRNLALLIFSFALIAGCQKNSKNQEINPPRRGGGPTEQKPAPVTRALIFGDSLAYGFGAKSPDVTPAGCLKKITGAESVVRAVPGATTHDIVAQIKAATGEAAAIVFLSAGGNDVLEDVLGSGFTAEESVRNFETIATELTARKIKVVYLLAQPPAESAARMARLGRMAETAGFLVFDGMKGFWGDKELMSDRLHPNDKGYATMCERLVTALNPKKD
;
A
#
# COMPACT_ATOMS: atom_id res chain seq x y z
N MET A 1 -11.57 53.26 -52.11
CA MET A 1 -13.04 53.20 -52.24
C MET A 1 -13.55 52.54 -50.97
N SER A 2 -14.44 53.05 -50.12
CA SER A 2 -15.46 54.11 -50.18
C SER A 2 -15.46 54.89 -48.86
N ARG A 3 -16.02 56.10 -48.91
CA ARG A 3 -16.10 57.14 -47.89
C ARG A 3 -17.37 57.01 -47.03
N ARG A 4 -17.35 57.71 -45.87
CA ARG A 4 -18.49 58.47 -45.24
C ARG A 4 -19.56 57.62 -44.53
N ASN A 5 -20.14 57.97 -43.37
CA ASN A 5 -20.46 59.29 -42.80
C ASN A 5 -20.55 59.30 -41.26
N LEU A 6 -20.23 60.49 -40.74
CA LEU A 6 -20.50 61.07 -39.43
C LEU A 6 -22.00 61.34 -39.23
N ALA A 7 -22.51 61.12 -38.01
CA ALA A 7 -23.72 61.78 -37.52
C ALA A 7 -23.60 62.07 -36.02
N LEU A 8 -23.37 63.34 -35.72
CA LEU A 8 -23.59 63.97 -34.41
C LEU A 8 -25.10 64.17 -34.23
N LEU A 9 -25.62 63.99 -33.01
CA LEU A 9 -26.77 64.76 -32.52
C LEU A 9 -26.67 64.92 -30.99
N ILE A 10 -26.57 66.19 -30.59
CA ILE A 10 -26.62 66.73 -29.23
C ILE A 10 -28.06 67.15 -28.95
N PHE A 11 -28.48 67.10 -27.68
CA PHE A 11 -29.47 67.93 -26.94
C PHE A 11 -30.08 67.03 -25.83
N SER A 12 -30.39 67.45 -24.60
CA SER A 12 -30.17 68.65 -23.82
C SER A 12 -30.61 68.38 -22.37
N PHE A 13 -30.07 69.19 -21.46
CA PHE A 13 -30.47 69.54 -20.09
C PHE A 13 -31.74 68.94 -19.46
N ALA A 14 -31.57 68.44 -18.23
CA ALA A 14 -32.46 68.75 -17.10
C ALA A 14 -31.69 68.70 -15.77
N LEU A 15 -31.44 69.88 -15.19
CA LEU A 15 -31.08 70.08 -13.79
C LEU A 15 -32.37 69.99 -12.95
N ILE A 16 -32.38 69.15 -11.91
CA ILE A 16 -33.27 69.32 -10.76
C ILE A 16 -32.40 69.37 -9.51
N ALA A 17 -32.58 70.45 -8.77
CA ALA A 17 -31.92 70.76 -7.51
C ALA A 17 -32.59 70.04 -6.33
N GLY A 18 -31.76 69.65 -5.36
CA GLY A 18 -32.03 69.77 -3.92
C GLY A 18 -32.93 68.73 -3.24
N CYS A 19 -32.37 68.02 -2.25
CA CYS A 19 -32.85 68.09 -0.86
C CYS A 19 -31.90 67.39 0.13
N GLN A 20 -31.90 67.91 1.35
CA GLN A 20 -30.97 67.67 2.46
C GLN A 20 -31.01 66.28 3.11
N LYS A 21 -29.81 65.86 3.56
CA LYS A 21 -29.45 65.22 4.84
C LYS A 21 -30.54 64.37 5.53
N ASN A 22 -30.29 63.07 5.66
CA ASN A 22 -30.72 62.36 6.87
C ASN A 22 -29.69 61.32 7.29
N SER A 23 -29.17 61.50 8.50
CA SER A 23 -28.25 60.61 9.20
C SER A 23 -29.03 59.44 9.77
N LYS A 24 -28.70 58.21 9.37
CA LYS A 24 -29.07 57.01 10.14
C LYS A 24 -27.84 56.11 10.24
N ASN A 25 -27.36 55.98 11.47
CA ASN A 25 -26.45 54.93 11.94
C ASN A 25 -26.86 53.56 11.38
N GLN A 26 -25.93 52.91 10.70
CA GLN A 26 -25.90 51.44 10.63
C GLN A 26 -24.54 50.96 11.11
N GLU A 27 -24.61 50.26 12.24
CA GLU A 27 -23.65 49.35 12.87
C GLU A 27 -22.47 48.90 11.99
N ILE A 28 -21.28 49.36 12.38
CA ILE A 28 -20.01 48.79 11.97
C ILE A 28 -19.83 47.49 12.78
N ASN A 29 -20.08 46.34 12.16
CA ASN A 29 -19.68 45.06 12.73
C ASN A 29 -18.14 45.07 12.93
N PRO A 30 -17.62 44.70 14.12
CA PRO A 30 -16.18 44.63 14.31
C PRO A 30 -15.58 43.55 13.39
N PRO A 31 -14.34 43.74 12.92
CA PRO A 31 -13.70 42.75 12.06
C PRO A 31 -13.54 41.44 12.82
N ARG A 32 -14.05 40.33 12.24
CA ARG A 32 -13.79 38.97 12.73
C ARG A 32 -12.28 38.75 12.77
N ARG A 33 -11.70 38.73 13.98
CA ARG A 33 -10.42 38.07 14.22
C ARG A 33 -10.68 36.56 14.23
N GLY A 34 -10.05 35.81 13.32
CA GLY A 34 -10.04 34.36 13.42
C GLY A 34 -9.63 33.66 12.14
N GLY A 35 -8.38 33.17 12.11
CA GLY A 35 -7.87 32.29 11.06
C GLY A 35 -6.42 32.59 10.72
N GLY A 36 -5.50 32.43 11.67
CA GLY A 36 -4.08 32.26 11.30
C GLY A 36 -3.93 31.04 10.38
N PRO A 37 -2.82 30.92 9.63
CA PRO A 37 -2.55 29.71 8.86
C PRO A 37 -2.63 28.55 9.84
N THR A 38 -3.61 27.67 9.66
CA THR A 38 -3.57 26.38 10.33
C THR A 38 -2.37 25.70 9.74
N GLU A 39 -1.29 25.63 10.52
CA GLU A 39 -0.14 24.81 10.21
C GLU A 39 -0.66 23.37 10.17
N GLN A 40 -1.08 22.96 8.98
CA GLN A 40 -1.61 21.65 8.72
C GLN A 40 -0.40 20.74 8.84
N LYS A 41 -0.22 20.14 10.03
CA LYS A 41 0.75 19.08 10.26
C LYS A 41 0.68 18.15 9.06
N PRO A 42 1.80 17.90 8.35
CA PRO A 42 1.77 16.97 7.23
C PRO A 42 1.09 15.69 7.71
N ALA A 43 0.01 15.27 7.03
CA ALA A 43 -0.59 14.00 7.33
C ALA A 43 0.54 12.97 7.33
N PRO A 44 0.72 12.15 8.38
CA PRO A 44 1.80 11.16 8.38
C PRO A 44 1.47 10.15 7.28
N VAL A 45 1.97 10.40 6.07
CA VAL A 45 1.94 9.42 5.00
C VAL A 45 3.03 8.42 5.30
N THR A 46 2.68 7.45 6.11
CA THR A 46 3.51 6.28 6.33
C THR A 46 3.20 5.28 5.23
N ARG A 47 4.15 5.03 4.33
CA ARG A 47 3.99 4.08 3.22
C ARG A 47 3.99 2.63 3.71
N ALA A 48 3.46 1.74 2.89
CA ALA A 48 3.68 0.30 3.01
C ALA A 48 4.68 -0.15 1.94
N LEU A 49 5.72 -0.91 2.32
CA LEU A 49 6.63 -1.53 1.35
C LEU A 49 6.23 -3.00 1.15
N ILE A 50 6.07 -3.41 -0.10
CA ILE A 50 5.67 -4.77 -0.44
C ILE A 50 6.84 -5.45 -1.15
N PHE A 51 7.51 -6.36 -0.46
CA PHE A 51 8.59 -7.19 -0.99
C PHE A 51 8.12 -8.62 -1.17
N GLY A 52 8.69 -9.33 -2.14
CA GLY A 52 8.44 -10.75 -2.29
C GLY A 52 8.26 -11.20 -3.73
N ASP A 53 7.44 -12.25 -3.85
CA ASP A 53 7.16 -12.98 -5.07
C ASP A 53 5.79 -12.65 -5.67
N SER A 54 5.20 -13.60 -6.41
CA SER A 54 3.90 -13.48 -7.05
C SER A 54 2.75 -13.29 -6.04
N LEU A 55 2.83 -13.89 -4.85
CA LEU A 55 1.79 -13.74 -3.83
C LEU A 55 1.79 -12.33 -3.26
N ALA A 56 2.98 -11.78 -2.98
CA ALA A 56 3.14 -10.39 -2.54
C ALA A 56 2.75 -9.39 -3.64
N TYR A 57 3.05 -9.69 -4.90
CA TYR A 57 2.66 -8.87 -6.05
C TYR A 57 1.13 -8.84 -6.25
N GLY A 58 0.43 -9.93 -5.92
CA GLY A 58 -1.01 -10.08 -6.15
C GLY A 58 -1.35 -10.81 -7.46
N PHE A 59 -0.46 -11.68 -7.96
CA PHE A 59 -0.69 -12.43 -9.19
C PHE A 59 -1.98 -13.27 -9.11
N GLY A 60 -2.80 -13.24 -10.15
CA GLY A 60 -4.08 -13.96 -10.21
C GLY A 60 -5.29 -13.13 -9.75
N ALA A 61 -5.05 -12.00 -9.07
CA ALA A 61 -6.08 -10.99 -8.86
C ALA A 61 -6.38 -10.23 -10.16
N LYS A 62 -7.66 -9.98 -10.44
CA LYS A 62 -8.12 -9.07 -11.50
C LYS A 62 -8.34 -7.66 -10.95
N SER A 63 -8.63 -7.54 -9.66
CA SER A 63 -8.80 -6.25 -9.00
C SER A 63 -7.56 -5.87 -8.19
N PRO A 64 -6.98 -4.67 -8.39
CA PRO A 64 -5.85 -4.21 -7.56
C PRO A 64 -6.24 -4.05 -6.09
N ASP A 65 -7.54 -3.85 -5.80
CA ASP A 65 -8.05 -3.59 -4.46
C ASP A 65 -8.03 -4.81 -3.52
N VAL A 66 -7.88 -6.02 -4.06
CA VAL A 66 -7.78 -7.25 -3.27
C VAL A 66 -6.34 -7.75 -3.13
N THR A 67 -5.40 -7.23 -3.92
CA THR A 67 -3.96 -7.53 -3.77
C THR A 67 -3.45 -7.17 -2.37
N PRO A 68 -2.31 -7.71 -1.91
CA PRO A 68 -1.73 -7.32 -0.61
C PRO A 68 -1.54 -5.81 -0.46
N ALA A 69 -1.14 -5.13 -1.53
CA ALA A 69 -1.01 -3.67 -1.56
C ALA A 69 -2.36 -2.95 -1.37
N GLY A 70 -3.39 -3.36 -2.12
CA GLY A 70 -4.75 -2.82 -2.00
C GLY A 70 -5.36 -3.08 -0.62
N CYS A 71 -5.14 -4.28 -0.08
CA CYS A 71 -5.57 -4.67 1.25
C CYS A 71 -4.91 -3.78 2.33
N LEU A 72 -3.58 -3.63 2.30
CA LEU A 72 -2.86 -2.79 3.26
C LEU A 72 -3.29 -1.32 3.19
N LYS A 73 -3.55 -0.80 1.98
CA LYS A 73 -4.11 0.53 1.80
C LYS A 73 -5.46 0.68 2.50
N LYS A 74 -6.36 -0.30 2.36
CA LYS A 74 -7.66 -0.30 3.06
C LYS A 74 -7.53 -0.38 4.58
N ILE A 75 -6.58 -1.19 5.08
CA ILE A 75 -6.38 -1.40 6.53
C ILE A 75 -5.73 -0.18 7.18
N THR A 76 -4.74 0.41 6.54
CA THR A 76 -3.83 1.38 7.18
C THR A 76 -3.97 2.80 6.65
N GLY A 77 -4.62 2.99 5.50
CA GLY A 77 -4.60 4.26 4.75
C GLY A 77 -3.27 4.55 4.06
N ALA A 78 -2.25 3.69 4.21
CA ALA A 78 -0.95 3.87 3.61
C ALA A 78 -0.96 3.66 2.10
N GLU A 79 -0.29 4.55 1.36
CA GLU A 79 0.07 4.25 -0.03
C GLU A 79 1.14 3.15 -0.06
N SER A 80 0.96 2.17 -0.94
CA SER A 80 1.88 1.03 -1.07
C SER A 80 2.91 1.29 -2.16
N VAL A 81 4.15 0.90 -1.90
CA VAL A 81 5.23 0.80 -2.89
C VAL A 81 5.52 -0.67 -3.11
N VAL A 82 5.14 -1.17 -4.28
CA VAL A 82 5.35 -2.57 -4.65
C VAL A 82 6.73 -2.75 -5.26
N ARG A 83 7.54 -3.60 -4.63
CA ARG A 83 8.86 -4.05 -5.09
C ARG A 83 8.88 -5.56 -5.39
N ALA A 84 7.82 -6.26 -5.00
CA ALA A 84 7.63 -7.68 -5.28
C ALA A 84 7.65 -7.97 -6.78
N VAL A 85 8.25 -9.11 -7.15
CA VAL A 85 8.39 -9.55 -8.53
C VAL A 85 7.94 -11.01 -8.62
N PRO A 86 6.95 -11.36 -9.45
CA PRO A 86 6.56 -12.76 -9.67
C PRO A 86 7.77 -13.64 -10.04
N GLY A 87 7.88 -14.80 -9.39
CA GLY A 87 9.01 -15.72 -9.58
C GLY A 87 10.25 -15.43 -8.70
N ALA A 88 10.26 -14.34 -7.94
CA ALA A 88 11.40 -14.01 -7.09
C ALA A 88 11.69 -15.10 -6.05
N THR A 89 12.95 -15.53 -5.98
CA THR A 89 13.49 -16.37 -4.90
C THR A 89 13.89 -15.51 -3.70
N THR A 90 14.24 -16.12 -2.57
CA THR A 90 14.82 -15.39 -1.43
C THR A 90 16.08 -14.60 -1.80
N HIS A 91 16.89 -15.07 -2.77
CA HIS A 91 18.04 -14.33 -3.29
C HIS A 91 17.60 -13.00 -3.90
N ASP A 92 16.58 -13.02 -4.76
CA ASP A 92 16.10 -11.82 -5.45
C ASP A 92 15.43 -10.86 -4.47
N ILE A 93 14.74 -11.39 -3.46
CA ILE A 93 14.10 -10.59 -2.42
C ILE A 93 15.13 -9.83 -1.57
N VAL A 94 16.32 -10.41 -1.32
CA VAL A 94 17.44 -9.66 -0.70
C VAL A 94 17.79 -8.44 -1.55
N ALA A 95 17.84 -8.58 -2.88
CA ALA A 95 18.11 -7.46 -3.78
C ALA A 95 16.99 -6.41 -3.76
N GLN A 96 15.71 -6.84 -3.73
CA GLN A 96 14.56 -5.92 -3.62
C GLN A 96 14.67 -5.05 -2.35
N ILE A 97 15.01 -5.66 -1.21
CA ILE A 97 15.11 -4.96 0.08
C ILE A 97 16.29 -3.98 0.06
N LYS A 98 17.47 -4.42 -0.41
CA LYS A 98 18.67 -3.57 -0.49
C LYS A 98 18.49 -2.39 -1.44
N ALA A 99 17.73 -2.56 -2.54
CA ALA A 99 17.44 -1.46 -3.46
C ALA A 99 16.56 -0.36 -2.83
N ALA A 100 15.69 -0.72 -1.88
CA ALA A 100 14.76 0.20 -1.21
C ALA A 100 15.39 0.93 0.00
N THR A 101 16.64 1.38 -0.12
CA THR A 101 17.36 2.08 0.96
C THR A 101 16.80 3.49 1.15
N GLY A 102 16.51 3.89 2.40
CA GLY A 102 16.01 5.23 2.73
C GLY A 102 14.52 5.44 2.49
N GLU A 103 13.79 4.43 2.03
CA GLU A 103 12.32 4.50 1.90
C GLU A 103 11.66 4.41 3.28
N ALA A 104 11.11 5.53 3.77
CA ALA A 104 10.33 5.56 5.00
C ALA A 104 8.99 4.82 4.84
N ALA A 105 8.69 3.93 5.79
CA ALA A 105 7.47 3.12 5.80
C ALA A 105 6.99 2.83 7.24
N ALA A 106 5.68 2.68 7.43
CA ALA A 106 5.13 2.19 8.72
C ALA A 106 5.06 0.67 8.79
N ILE A 107 4.98 0.01 7.64
CA ILE A 107 4.78 -1.43 7.56
C ILE A 107 5.47 -2.00 6.33
N VAL A 108 6.01 -3.20 6.51
CA VAL A 108 6.53 -4.03 5.43
C VAL A 108 5.64 -5.27 5.31
N PHE A 109 5.26 -5.61 4.08
CA PHE A 109 4.69 -6.90 3.74
C PHE A 109 5.73 -7.72 2.98
N LEU A 110 5.90 -8.97 3.38
CA LEU A 110 6.88 -9.89 2.84
C LEU A 110 6.20 -11.22 2.49
N SER A 111 6.47 -11.75 1.29
CA SER A 111 6.27 -13.17 0.97
C SER A 111 7.54 -13.72 0.34
N ALA A 112 7.99 -14.90 0.75
CA ALA A 112 9.27 -15.46 0.32
C ALA A 112 9.30 -16.98 0.44
N GLY A 113 10.24 -17.62 -0.29
CA GLY A 113 10.57 -19.05 -0.14
C GLY A 113 9.78 -20.00 -1.03
N GLY A 114 8.62 -19.59 -1.56
CA GLY A 114 7.81 -20.43 -2.44
C GLY A 114 8.54 -20.79 -3.74
N ASN A 115 9.18 -19.82 -4.40
CA ASN A 115 9.95 -20.09 -5.62
C ASN A 115 11.23 -20.87 -5.34
N ASP A 116 11.86 -20.69 -4.18
CA ASP A 116 13.04 -21.48 -3.82
C ASP A 116 12.73 -22.98 -3.75
N VAL A 117 11.53 -23.34 -3.29
CA VAL A 117 11.01 -24.72 -3.33
C VAL A 117 10.80 -25.19 -4.77
N LEU A 118 10.20 -24.34 -5.62
CA LEU A 118 9.96 -24.68 -7.02
C LEU A 118 11.27 -24.90 -7.78
N GLU A 119 12.24 -24.02 -7.59
CA GLU A 119 13.59 -24.10 -8.16
C GLU A 119 14.32 -25.39 -7.75
N ASP A 120 14.23 -25.78 -6.48
CA ASP A 120 14.78 -27.05 -5.96
C ASP A 120 14.13 -28.26 -6.66
N VAL A 121 12.80 -28.28 -6.74
CA VAL A 121 12.03 -29.35 -7.43
C VAL A 121 12.33 -29.41 -8.92
N LEU A 122 12.59 -28.26 -9.57
CA LEU A 122 12.96 -28.17 -10.97
C LEU A 122 14.44 -28.50 -11.24
N GLY A 123 15.24 -28.74 -10.19
CA GLY A 123 16.63 -29.16 -10.31
C GLY A 123 17.59 -28.05 -10.72
N SER A 124 17.26 -26.78 -10.46
CA SER A 124 18.17 -25.66 -10.76
C SER A 124 19.36 -25.57 -9.80
N GLY A 125 19.32 -26.30 -8.68
CA GLY A 125 20.36 -26.33 -7.66
C GLY A 125 20.10 -25.40 -6.47
N PHE A 126 18.94 -24.74 -6.41
CA PHE A 126 18.59 -23.84 -5.30
C PHE A 126 18.25 -24.62 -4.01
N THR A 127 19.21 -24.68 -3.08
CA THR A 127 19.13 -25.52 -1.89
C THR A 127 18.29 -24.94 -0.75
N ALA A 128 17.81 -25.81 0.15
CA ALA A 128 17.16 -25.38 1.40
C ALA A 128 18.09 -24.54 2.29
N GLU A 129 19.39 -24.85 2.31
CA GLU A 129 20.41 -24.08 3.02
C GLU A 129 20.56 -22.67 2.44
N GLU A 130 20.43 -22.53 1.12
CA GLU A 130 20.45 -21.23 0.46
C GLU A 130 19.23 -20.37 0.83
N SER A 131 18.02 -20.95 0.84
CA SER A 131 16.85 -20.23 1.37
C SER A 131 17.06 -19.71 2.77
N VAL A 132 17.65 -20.53 3.64
CA VAL A 132 17.87 -20.17 5.05
C VAL A 132 18.86 -19.02 5.14
N ARG A 133 20.02 -19.10 4.48
CA ARG A 133 21.02 -18.01 4.49
C ARG A 133 20.44 -16.70 3.93
N ASN A 134 19.69 -16.78 2.84
CA ASN A 134 19.05 -15.60 2.26
C ASN A 134 17.97 -15.04 3.19
N PHE A 135 17.18 -15.89 3.83
CA PHE A 135 16.16 -15.45 4.79
C PHE A 135 16.76 -14.85 6.07
N GLU A 136 17.91 -15.34 6.55
CA GLU A 136 18.68 -14.70 7.63
C GLU A 136 19.10 -13.28 7.24
N THR A 137 19.52 -13.09 5.99
CA THR A 137 19.84 -11.76 5.44
C THR A 137 18.60 -10.88 5.38
N ILE A 138 17.48 -11.38 4.85
CA ILE A 138 16.19 -10.67 4.82
C ILE A 138 15.77 -10.23 6.22
N ALA A 139 15.83 -11.15 7.19
CA ALA A 139 15.47 -10.90 8.57
C ALA A 139 16.33 -9.80 9.18
N THR A 140 17.65 -9.89 9.00
CA THR A 140 18.61 -8.90 9.50
C THR A 140 18.35 -7.51 8.92
N GLU A 141 18.18 -7.42 7.60
CA GLU A 141 17.96 -6.15 6.88
C GLU A 141 16.65 -5.47 7.28
N LEU A 142 15.57 -6.24 7.47
CA LEU A 142 14.27 -5.68 7.83
C LEU A 142 14.17 -5.34 9.32
N THR A 143 14.74 -6.14 10.22
CA THR A 143 14.77 -5.84 11.65
C THR A 143 15.61 -4.59 11.95
N ALA A 144 16.71 -4.37 11.22
CA ALA A 144 17.52 -3.16 11.33
C ALA A 144 16.73 -1.87 11.06
N ARG A 145 15.66 -1.94 10.26
CA ARG A 145 14.80 -0.79 9.95
C ARG A 145 13.89 -0.38 11.10
N LYS A 146 13.68 -1.24 12.11
CA LYS A 146 12.74 -1.02 13.23
C LYS A 146 11.32 -0.71 12.78
N ILE A 147 10.88 -1.34 11.69
CA ILE A 147 9.55 -1.22 11.10
C ILE A 147 8.78 -2.52 11.37
N LYS A 148 7.46 -2.44 11.54
CA LYS A 148 6.62 -3.64 11.64
C LYS A 148 6.67 -4.43 10.34
N VAL A 149 7.01 -5.71 10.41
CA VAL A 149 7.03 -6.63 9.27
C VAL A 149 5.91 -7.65 9.42
N VAL A 150 5.12 -7.82 8.37
CA VAL A 150 4.14 -8.89 8.21
C VAL A 150 4.68 -9.87 7.17
N TYR A 151 4.84 -11.13 7.57
CA TYR A 151 5.25 -12.21 6.70
C TYR A 151 4.07 -13.09 6.33
N LEU A 152 3.74 -13.13 5.04
CA LEU A 152 2.82 -14.08 4.44
C LEU A 152 3.52 -15.43 4.30
N LEU A 153 3.22 -16.36 5.21
CA LEU A 153 3.59 -17.75 5.06
C LEU A 153 2.61 -18.41 4.09
N ALA A 154 3.12 -19.00 3.01
CA ALA A 154 2.35 -19.81 2.08
C ALA A 154 2.73 -21.28 2.28
N GLN A 155 2.12 -21.93 3.26
CA GLN A 155 2.49 -23.29 3.67
C GLN A 155 1.92 -24.33 2.68
N PRO A 156 2.74 -25.01 1.85
CA PRO A 156 2.26 -25.97 0.85
C PRO A 156 1.96 -27.35 1.48
N PRO A 157 1.34 -28.27 0.71
CA PRO A 157 1.23 -29.69 1.09
C PRO A 157 2.59 -30.40 1.30
N ALA A 158 2.56 -31.59 1.90
CA ALA A 158 3.62 -32.21 2.71
C ALA A 158 5.09 -32.13 2.27
N GLU A 159 5.43 -32.31 0.99
CA GLU A 159 6.83 -32.49 0.55
C GLU A 159 7.71 -31.24 0.79
N SER A 160 7.16 -30.05 0.59
CA SER A 160 7.86 -28.77 0.78
C SER A 160 7.49 -28.06 2.08
N ALA A 161 6.62 -28.69 2.88
CA ALA A 161 6.08 -28.10 4.10
C ALA A 161 7.17 -27.80 5.14
N ALA A 162 8.18 -28.67 5.28
CA ALA A 162 9.22 -28.52 6.28
C ALA A 162 10.07 -27.25 6.08
N ARG A 163 10.42 -26.93 4.83
CA ARG A 163 11.22 -25.74 4.48
C ARG A 163 10.44 -24.46 4.77
N MET A 164 9.19 -24.38 4.30
CA MET A 164 8.34 -23.22 4.56
C MET A 164 8.06 -23.01 6.06
N ALA A 165 7.82 -24.10 6.79
CA ALA A 165 7.65 -24.04 8.25
C ALA A 165 8.92 -23.55 8.97
N ARG A 166 10.11 -23.92 8.47
CA ARG A 166 11.38 -23.41 9.00
C ARG A 166 11.50 -21.90 8.77
N LEU A 167 11.21 -21.40 7.57
CA LEU A 167 11.24 -19.96 7.27
C LEU A 167 10.21 -19.20 8.11
N GLY A 168 9.01 -19.76 8.32
CA GLY A 168 8.01 -19.22 9.23
C GLY A 168 8.54 -19.03 10.66
N ARG A 169 9.16 -20.06 11.25
CA ARG A 169 9.78 -19.96 12.58
C ARG A 169 10.91 -18.94 12.65
N MET A 170 11.70 -18.81 11.57
CA MET A 170 12.75 -17.79 11.49
C MET A 170 12.16 -16.38 11.47
N ALA A 171 11.06 -16.17 10.75
CA ALA A 171 10.33 -14.90 10.74
C ALA A 171 9.77 -14.56 12.13
N GLU A 172 9.15 -15.52 12.82
CA GLU A 172 8.68 -15.35 14.20
C GLU A 172 9.83 -14.97 15.14
N THR A 173 10.97 -15.67 15.03
CA THR A 173 12.18 -15.40 15.83
C THR A 173 12.73 -14.00 15.57
N ALA A 174 12.62 -13.50 14.34
CA ALA A 174 13.00 -12.13 13.98
C ALA A 174 12.01 -11.06 14.48
N GLY A 175 10.90 -11.46 15.11
CA GLY A 175 9.85 -10.57 15.59
C GLY A 175 8.85 -10.16 14.52
N PHE A 176 8.79 -10.87 13.38
CA PHE A 176 7.80 -10.60 12.35
C PHE A 176 6.44 -11.15 12.78
N LEU A 177 5.38 -10.46 12.37
CA LEU A 177 4.03 -11.01 12.45
C LEU A 177 3.86 -12.01 11.32
N VAL A 178 3.67 -13.27 11.66
CA VAL A 178 3.50 -14.37 10.68
C VAL A 178 2.04 -14.78 10.62
N PHE A 179 1.52 -14.96 9.40
CA PHE A 179 0.21 -15.56 9.19
C PHE A 179 0.22 -16.49 7.97
N ASP A 180 -0.51 -17.60 8.05
CA ASP A 180 -0.73 -18.48 6.91
C ASP A 180 -1.90 -17.98 6.06
N GLY A 181 -1.58 -17.20 5.03
CA GLY A 181 -2.58 -16.63 4.13
C GLY A 181 -3.17 -17.65 3.16
N MET A 182 -2.49 -18.77 2.90
CA MET A 182 -2.88 -19.80 1.92
C MET A 182 -3.59 -21.00 2.55
N LYS A 183 -3.74 -21.03 3.88
CA LYS A 183 -4.42 -22.11 4.60
C LYS A 183 -5.76 -22.47 3.96
N GLY A 184 -5.89 -23.72 3.51
CA GLY A 184 -7.13 -24.24 2.89
C GLY A 184 -7.38 -23.80 1.44
N PHE A 185 -6.43 -23.13 0.77
CA PHE A 185 -6.60 -22.71 -0.63
C PHE A 185 -6.13 -23.77 -1.64
N TRP A 186 -5.11 -24.55 -1.30
CA TRP A 186 -4.49 -25.51 -2.21
C TRP A 186 -5.52 -26.52 -2.75
N GLY A 187 -5.74 -26.49 -4.07
CA GLY A 187 -6.70 -27.36 -4.75
C GLY A 187 -8.15 -26.85 -4.79
N ASP A 188 -8.46 -25.75 -4.10
CA ASP A 188 -9.79 -25.12 -4.14
C ASP A 188 -9.92 -24.21 -5.37
N LYS A 189 -10.70 -24.66 -6.35
CA LYS A 189 -10.94 -23.91 -7.60
C LYS A 189 -11.74 -22.62 -7.39
N GLU A 190 -12.45 -22.45 -6.28
CA GLU A 190 -13.16 -21.21 -5.99
C GLU A 190 -12.21 -20.12 -5.48
N LEU A 191 -11.10 -20.49 -4.85
CA LEU A 191 -10.15 -19.55 -4.23
C LEU A 191 -8.91 -19.31 -5.08
N MET A 192 -8.65 -20.19 -6.06
CA MET A 192 -7.43 -20.18 -6.86
C MET A 192 -7.69 -19.76 -8.31
N SER A 193 -6.74 -19.03 -8.91
CA SER A 193 -6.74 -18.68 -10.33
C SER A 193 -6.00 -19.72 -11.17
N ASP A 194 -4.98 -20.36 -10.59
CA ASP A 194 -4.27 -21.52 -11.13
C ASP A 194 -3.93 -22.51 -9.99
N ARG A 195 -2.86 -23.31 -10.13
CA ARG A 195 -2.47 -24.29 -9.09
C ARG A 195 -1.71 -23.68 -7.91
N LEU A 196 -1.21 -22.45 -8.07
CA LEU A 196 -0.27 -21.79 -7.15
C LEU A 196 -0.82 -20.49 -6.58
N HIS A 197 -1.64 -19.77 -7.35
CA HIS A 197 -2.00 -18.39 -7.07
C HIS A 197 -3.50 -18.25 -6.72
N PRO A 198 -3.84 -17.43 -5.71
CA PRO A 198 -5.22 -17.06 -5.45
C PRO A 198 -5.87 -16.32 -6.62
N ASN A 199 -7.20 -16.36 -6.68
CA ASN A 199 -7.99 -15.42 -7.46
C ASN A 199 -8.49 -14.28 -6.55
N ASP A 200 -9.38 -13.41 -7.05
CA ASP A 200 -9.92 -12.29 -6.27
C ASP A 200 -10.58 -12.73 -4.94
N LYS A 201 -11.31 -13.86 -4.93
CA LYS A 201 -11.96 -14.40 -3.73
C LYS A 201 -10.93 -14.90 -2.74
N GLY A 202 -9.92 -15.64 -3.20
CA GLY A 202 -8.81 -16.09 -2.36
C GLY A 202 -8.05 -14.92 -1.74
N TYR A 203 -7.75 -13.88 -2.52
CA TYR A 203 -7.09 -12.68 -2.01
C TYR A 203 -7.97 -11.89 -1.03
N ALA A 204 -9.28 -11.81 -1.24
CA ALA A 204 -10.19 -11.20 -0.27
C ALA A 204 -10.16 -11.95 1.08
N THR A 205 -10.21 -13.28 1.06
CA THR A 205 -10.07 -14.11 2.28
C THR A 205 -8.69 -13.95 2.93
N MET A 206 -7.61 -13.84 2.13
CA MET A 206 -6.27 -13.55 2.64
C MET A 206 -6.22 -12.18 3.32
N CYS A 207 -6.90 -11.17 2.77
CA CYS A 207 -6.98 -9.84 3.34
C CYS A 207 -7.68 -9.84 4.71
N GLU A 208 -8.77 -10.59 4.87
CA GLU A 208 -9.45 -10.78 6.17
C GLU A 208 -8.53 -11.42 7.23
N ARG A 209 -7.70 -12.39 6.81
CA ARG A 209 -6.68 -13.01 7.68
C ARG A 209 -5.61 -12.00 8.09
N LEU A 210 -5.15 -11.16 7.16
CA LEU A 210 -4.20 -10.08 7.44
C LEU A 210 -4.78 -9.07 8.43
N VAL A 211 -6.04 -8.66 8.27
CA VAL A 211 -6.76 -7.79 9.23
C VAL A 211 -6.75 -8.40 10.63
N THR A 212 -7.11 -9.69 10.72
CA THR A 212 -7.16 -10.43 11.99
C THR A 212 -5.79 -10.50 12.64
N ALA A 213 -4.74 -10.78 11.86
CA ALA A 213 -3.39 -10.87 12.37
C ALA A 213 -2.87 -9.51 12.86
N LEU A 214 -3.19 -8.41 12.16
CA LEU A 214 -2.79 -7.05 12.53
C LEU A 214 -3.55 -6.49 13.74
N ASN A 215 -4.77 -6.98 13.98
CA ASN A 215 -5.63 -6.58 15.09
C ASN A 215 -6.07 -7.82 15.89
N PRO A 216 -5.14 -8.50 16.58
CA PRO A 216 -5.50 -9.66 17.38
C PRO A 216 -6.50 -9.20 18.44
N LYS A 217 -7.64 -9.91 18.52
CA LYS A 217 -8.57 -9.69 19.63
C LYS A 217 -7.80 -9.92 20.92
N LYS A 218 -7.84 -8.94 21.83
CA LYS A 218 -7.37 -9.16 23.20
C LYS A 218 -8.45 -10.00 23.87
N ASP A 219 -8.18 -11.29 24.03
CA ASP A 219 -8.90 -12.15 24.95
C ASP A 219 -8.55 -11.79 26.40
#